data_AF-A0A0K8SQM8-F1
#
_entry.id   AF-A0A0K8SQM8-F1
#
_cell.length_a   1.000
_cell.length_b   1.000
_cell.length_c   1.000
_cell.angle_alpha   90.00
_cell.angle_beta   90.00
_cell.angle_gamma   90.00
#
_symmetry.space_group_name_H-M   'P 1'
#
loop_
_entity.id
_entity.type
_entity.pdbx_description
1 polymer ?
#
loop_
_entity_poly.entity_id
_entity_poly.type
_entity_poly.pdbx_seq_one_letter_code
_entity_poly.pdbx_strand_id
1 'polypeptide(L)'
;VDFFLDLFHSVRGLPFVKDLENRIQEDLQELFPREETMWDTLAKIKLEQLKVPTNQPNFRNIIEEVVGMYKTALEKHLNTPTMWSMYIDRVLEIYNDSSVDLSKFKKNCVLMAFTAAYHKNHLNEKHYLIWAELQKDEERKLQLLRKGAAKLHSSVPLWTKMITTRLAMNNEDDAWRVFEDSVVNFRNDKSASLSLWKLMLRYYQCVRPDKVSWCFEQGIKSSCVSPEMKPMYLEWTTLTRGILAGRKLYSEISCSRPYSAALHEKMIELENYQVKLNIKSLRQAHALLTEHFGTNDVAVWMKWINFENNVTKSRKNVLRIKDRAMKCLQ
;
A
#
# COMPACT_ATOMS: atom_id res chain seq x y z
N VAL A 1 23.00 -28.10 -2.04
CA VAL A 1 21.55 -28.37 -2.14
C VAL A 1 21.15 -28.64 -3.59
N ASP A 2 21.41 -27.70 -4.50
CA ASP A 2 20.97 -27.77 -5.91
C ASP A 2 21.30 -29.09 -6.60
N PHE A 3 22.54 -29.59 -6.50
CA PHE A 3 22.92 -30.89 -7.05
C PHE A 3 22.05 -32.07 -6.55
N PHE A 4 21.72 -32.11 -5.25
CA PHE A 4 20.88 -33.16 -4.69
C PHE A 4 19.42 -33.00 -5.12
N LEU A 5 18.92 -31.76 -5.27
CA LEU A 5 17.59 -31.49 -5.81
C LEU A 5 17.51 -31.88 -7.29
N ASP A 6 18.53 -31.59 -8.09
CA ASP A 6 18.62 -31.98 -9.50
C ASP A 6 18.67 -33.50 -9.66
N LEU A 7 19.45 -34.18 -8.81
CA LEU A 7 19.51 -35.64 -8.76
C LEU A 7 18.14 -36.22 -8.38
N PHE A 8 17.50 -35.65 -7.34
CA PHE A 8 16.17 -36.06 -6.91
C PHE A 8 15.13 -35.90 -8.05
N HIS A 9 15.15 -34.77 -8.76
CA HIS A 9 14.28 -34.54 -9.92
C HIS A 9 14.54 -35.52 -11.07
N SER A 10 15.80 -35.88 -11.32
CA SER A 10 16.20 -36.77 -12.41
C SER A 10 15.83 -38.24 -12.16
N VAL A 11 15.83 -38.65 -10.90
CA VAL A 11 15.53 -40.02 -10.48
C VAL A 11 14.01 -40.28 -10.36
N ARG A 12 13.23 -39.20 -10.26
CA ARG A 12 11.78 -39.25 -10.02
C ARG A 12 10.99 -39.85 -11.19
N GLY A 13 10.05 -40.72 -10.87
CA GLY A 13 9.10 -41.31 -11.85
C GLY A 13 9.48 -42.70 -12.36
N LEU A 14 10.66 -43.21 -11.97
CA LEU A 14 11.09 -44.56 -12.29
C LEU A 14 10.57 -45.54 -11.22
N PRO A 15 9.72 -46.52 -11.57
CA PRO A 15 9.04 -47.39 -10.60
C PRO A 15 9.99 -48.26 -9.78
N PHE A 16 11.22 -48.48 -10.25
CA PHE A 16 12.24 -49.28 -9.60
C PHE A 16 13.16 -48.49 -8.65
N VAL A 17 12.95 -47.18 -8.50
CA VAL A 17 13.90 -46.29 -7.81
C VAL A 17 13.33 -45.66 -6.54
N LYS A 18 12.19 -46.16 -6.06
CA LYS A 18 11.49 -45.65 -4.87
C LYS A 18 12.36 -45.66 -3.61
N ASP A 19 13.16 -46.71 -3.41
CA ASP A 19 14.05 -46.83 -2.26
C ASP A 19 15.21 -45.81 -2.33
N LEU A 20 15.70 -45.52 -3.54
CA LEU A 20 16.72 -44.49 -3.74
C LEU A 20 16.11 -43.08 -3.64
N GLU A 21 14.88 -42.86 -4.09
CA GLU A 21 14.15 -41.60 -3.89
C GLU A 21 14.00 -41.30 -2.39
N ASN A 22 13.58 -42.30 -1.60
CA ASN A 22 13.49 -42.18 -0.13
C ASN A 22 14.86 -41.91 0.50
N ARG A 23 15.92 -42.61 0.06
CA ARG A 23 17.30 -42.40 0.52
C ARG A 23 17.78 -40.98 0.25
N ILE A 24 17.58 -40.47 -0.96
CA ILE A 24 17.98 -39.10 -1.34
C ILE A 24 17.19 -38.07 -0.51
N GLN A 25 15.91 -38.35 -0.22
CA GLN A 25 15.11 -37.49 0.65
C GLN A 25 15.64 -37.46 2.09
N GLU A 26 15.98 -38.62 2.67
CA GLU A 26 16.60 -38.72 3.99
C GLU A 26 17.93 -37.97 4.03
N ASP A 27 18.80 -38.22 3.05
CA ASP A 27 20.11 -37.56 2.93
C ASP A 27 19.95 -36.03 2.79
N LEU A 28 18.96 -35.55 2.02
CA LEU A 28 18.64 -34.12 1.89
C LEU A 28 18.26 -33.49 3.24
N GLN A 29 17.45 -34.19 4.04
CA GLN A 29 17.00 -33.70 5.35
C GLN A 29 18.12 -33.72 6.39
N GLU A 30 19.00 -34.72 6.35
CA GLU A 30 20.15 -34.81 7.28
C GLU A 30 21.28 -33.83 6.93
N LEU A 31 21.60 -33.69 5.64
CA LEU A 31 22.72 -32.87 5.18
C LEU A 31 22.38 -31.38 5.08
N PHE A 32 21.12 -31.05 4.79
CA PHE A 32 20.68 -29.66 4.57
C PHE A 32 19.48 -29.24 5.43
N PRO A 33 19.43 -29.55 6.74
CA PRO A 33 18.24 -29.30 7.58
C PRO A 33 17.87 -27.82 7.71
N ARG A 34 18.82 -26.92 7.47
CA ARG A 34 18.66 -25.45 7.59
C ARG A 34 18.41 -24.76 6.25
N GLU A 35 18.12 -25.51 5.19
CA GLU A 35 17.88 -24.94 3.87
C GLU A 35 16.37 -24.93 3.58
N GLU A 36 15.76 -23.75 3.60
CA GLU A 36 14.31 -23.56 3.44
C GLU A 36 13.81 -24.04 2.08
N THR A 37 14.60 -23.81 1.03
CA THR A 37 14.29 -24.20 -0.35
C THR A 37 14.23 -25.72 -0.51
N MET A 38 15.04 -26.46 0.23
CA MET A 38 15.03 -27.93 0.23
C MET A 38 13.68 -28.43 0.75
N TRP A 39 13.26 -27.96 1.93
CA TRP A 39 11.99 -28.38 2.54
C TRP A 39 10.78 -28.00 1.68
N ASP A 40 10.75 -26.79 1.11
CA ASP A 40 9.67 -26.36 0.21
C ASP A 40 9.65 -27.19 -1.08
N THR A 41 10.80 -27.55 -1.62
CA THR A 41 10.89 -28.40 -2.82
C THR A 41 10.37 -29.81 -2.53
N LEU A 42 10.79 -30.44 -1.44
CA LEU A 42 10.27 -31.77 -1.04
C LEU A 42 8.74 -31.74 -0.84
N ALA A 43 8.23 -30.70 -0.20
CA ALA A 43 6.79 -30.52 -0.01
C ALA A 43 6.04 -30.37 -1.35
N LYS A 44 6.56 -29.57 -2.29
CA LYS A 44 5.96 -29.39 -3.62
C LYS A 44 5.90 -30.69 -4.40
N ILE A 45 6.99 -31.43 -4.39
CA ILE A 45 7.10 -32.74 -5.06
C ILE A 45 6.03 -33.69 -4.51
N LYS A 46 5.91 -33.75 -3.18
CA LYS A 46 4.91 -34.59 -2.54
C LYS A 46 3.49 -34.17 -2.92
N LEU A 47 3.22 -32.87 -3.03
CA LEU A 47 1.91 -32.35 -3.46
C LEU A 47 1.55 -32.71 -4.91
N GLU A 48 2.51 -32.99 -5.79
CA GLU A 48 2.20 -33.43 -7.15
C GLU A 48 1.50 -34.80 -7.18
N GLN A 49 1.61 -35.59 -6.10
CA GLN A 49 0.85 -36.82 -5.94
C GLN A 49 -0.67 -36.58 -5.87
N LEU A 50 -1.11 -35.36 -5.53
CA LEU A 50 -2.52 -34.96 -5.57
C LEU A 50 -3.05 -34.84 -7.00
N LYS A 51 -2.19 -34.62 -8.00
CA LYS A 51 -2.59 -34.52 -9.41
C LYS A 51 -2.88 -35.89 -10.03
N VAL A 52 -2.50 -36.98 -9.36
CA VAL A 52 -2.69 -38.35 -9.86
C VAL A 52 -4.09 -38.85 -9.43
N PRO A 53 -5.02 -39.14 -10.36
CA PRO A 53 -6.40 -39.49 -10.01
C PRO A 53 -6.53 -40.72 -9.12
N THR A 54 -5.62 -41.69 -9.25
CA THR A 54 -5.63 -42.92 -8.43
C THR A 54 -5.31 -42.67 -6.96
N ASN A 55 -4.76 -41.49 -6.62
CA ASN A 55 -4.43 -41.12 -5.24
C ASN A 55 -5.55 -40.39 -4.51
N GLN A 56 -6.70 -40.16 -5.14
CA GLN A 56 -7.89 -39.52 -4.52
C GLN A 56 -8.23 -40.02 -3.10
N PRO A 57 -8.31 -41.33 -2.82
CA PRO A 57 -8.62 -41.81 -1.47
C PRO A 57 -7.54 -41.45 -0.43
N ASN A 58 -6.32 -41.14 -0.87
CA ASN A 58 -5.16 -40.83 -0.02
C ASN A 58 -4.82 -39.33 0.05
N PHE A 59 -5.61 -38.46 -0.59
CA PHE A 59 -5.33 -37.01 -0.61
C PHE A 59 -5.14 -36.41 0.78
N ARG A 60 -5.93 -36.88 1.76
CA ARG A 60 -5.80 -36.44 3.14
C ARG A 60 -4.41 -36.75 3.72
N ASN A 61 -3.94 -37.99 3.56
CA ASN A 61 -2.65 -38.44 4.08
C ASN A 61 -1.49 -37.65 3.43
N ILE A 62 -1.58 -37.41 2.12
CA ILE A 62 -0.58 -36.61 1.40
C ILE A 62 -0.50 -35.19 1.97
N ILE A 63 -1.63 -34.55 2.25
CA ILE A 63 -1.66 -33.21 2.84
C ILE A 63 -1.12 -33.23 4.29
N GLU A 64 -1.49 -34.25 5.09
CA GLU A 64 -0.99 -34.40 6.46
C GLU A 64 0.53 -34.58 6.50
N GLU A 65 1.09 -35.37 5.58
CA GLU A 65 2.54 -35.56 5.43
C GLU A 65 3.23 -34.25 5.05
N VAL A 66 2.71 -33.50 4.06
CA VAL A 66 3.26 -32.20 3.66
C VAL A 66 3.23 -31.20 4.81
N VAL A 67 2.11 -31.10 5.52
CA VAL A 67 2.00 -30.27 6.72
C VAL A 67 2.98 -30.73 7.81
N GLY A 68 3.18 -32.04 7.96
CA GLY A 68 4.14 -32.64 8.87
C GLY A 68 5.59 -32.29 8.55
N MET A 69 5.98 -32.29 7.27
CA MET A 69 7.32 -31.88 6.82
C MET A 69 7.60 -30.42 7.23
N TYR A 70 6.66 -29.51 6.95
CA TYR A 70 6.79 -28.11 7.34
C TYR A 70 6.89 -27.91 8.85
N LYS A 71 6.01 -28.57 9.63
CA LYS A 71 6.06 -28.49 11.10
C LYS A 71 7.40 -28.98 11.65
N THR A 72 7.89 -30.10 11.14
CA THR A 72 9.18 -30.66 11.56
C THR A 72 10.33 -29.70 11.27
N ALA A 73 10.34 -29.10 10.07
CA ALA A 73 11.33 -28.09 9.70
C ALA A 73 11.28 -26.86 10.62
N LEU A 74 10.08 -26.32 10.84
CA LEU A 74 9.84 -25.12 11.67
C LEU A 74 10.21 -25.35 13.14
N GLU A 75 9.92 -26.53 13.70
CA GLU A 75 10.18 -26.85 15.11
C GLU A 75 11.66 -27.12 15.38
N LYS A 76 12.35 -27.83 14.47
CA LYS A 76 13.71 -28.30 14.74
C LYS A 76 14.81 -27.36 14.25
N HIS A 77 14.60 -26.66 13.13
CA HIS A 77 15.71 -26.03 12.41
C HIS A 77 15.43 -24.64 11.86
N LEU A 78 14.18 -24.31 11.51
CA LEU A 78 13.84 -23.21 10.62
C LEU A 78 12.63 -22.38 11.09
N ASN A 79 12.63 -21.91 12.34
CA ASN A 79 11.62 -20.94 12.79
C ASN A 79 11.93 -19.53 12.24
N THR A 80 11.83 -19.35 10.93
CA THR A 80 12.14 -18.13 10.19
C THR A 80 10.90 -17.58 9.48
N PRO A 81 10.82 -16.26 9.22
CA PRO A 81 9.70 -15.67 8.48
C PRO A 81 9.51 -16.28 7.09
N THR A 82 10.60 -16.59 6.41
CA THR A 82 10.58 -17.15 5.04
C THR A 82 10.00 -18.56 5.03
N MET A 83 10.40 -19.43 5.95
CA MET A 83 9.86 -20.79 6.03
C MET A 83 8.38 -20.81 6.42
N TRP A 84 7.96 -19.92 7.34
CA TRP A 84 6.53 -19.72 7.64
C TRP A 84 5.75 -19.23 6.41
N SER A 85 6.36 -18.34 5.61
CA SER A 85 5.74 -17.85 4.38
C SER A 85 5.54 -18.95 3.35
N MET A 86 6.56 -19.79 3.14
CA MET A 86 6.47 -20.95 2.25
C MET A 86 5.39 -21.92 2.71
N TYR A 87 5.38 -22.25 4.01
CA TYR A 87 4.37 -23.13 4.60
C TYR A 87 2.95 -22.61 4.34
N ILE A 88 2.66 -21.35 4.69
CA ILE A 88 1.33 -20.77 4.52
C ILE A 88 0.95 -20.73 3.03
N ASP A 89 1.85 -20.30 2.16
CA ASP A 89 1.60 -20.24 0.73
C ASP A 89 1.28 -21.63 0.16
N ARG A 90 1.98 -22.69 0.59
CA ARG A 90 1.64 -24.08 0.19
C ARG A 90 0.25 -24.50 0.66
N VAL A 91 -0.09 -24.25 1.93
CA VAL A 91 -1.41 -24.67 2.44
C VAL A 91 -2.54 -23.87 1.77
N LEU A 92 -2.29 -22.61 1.39
CA LEU A 92 -3.23 -21.81 0.59
C LEU A 92 -3.41 -22.35 -0.82
N GLU A 93 -2.36 -22.82 -1.48
CA GLU A 93 -2.47 -23.49 -2.78
C GLU A 93 -3.35 -24.74 -2.70
N ILE A 94 -3.14 -25.59 -1.68
CA ILE A 94 -3.97 -26.77 -1.43
C ILE A 94 -5.43 -26.37 -1.19
N TYR A 95 -5.66 -25.28 -0.45
CA TYR A 95 -6.99 -24.76 -0.18
C TYR A 95 -7.74 -24.33 -1.45
N ASN A 96 -7.03 -23.68 -2.37
CA ASN A 96 -7.61 -23.19 -3.63
C ASN A 96 -7.71 -24.27 -4.72
N ASP A 97 -7.05 -25.41 -4.56
CA ASP A 97 -7.13 -26.52 -5.51
C ASP A 97 -8.53 -27.14 -5.53
N SER A 98 -9.26 -26.97 -6.63
CA SER A 98 -10.63 -27.47 -6.78
C SER A 98 -10.71 -28.98 -7.03
N SER A 99 -9.57 -29.63 -7.37
CA SER A 99 -9.53 -31.06 -7.67
C SER A 99 -9.57 -31.96 -6.42
N VAL A 100 -9.29 -31.40 -5.25
CA VAL A 100 -9.22 -32.14 -3.99
C VAL A 100 -10.45 -31.82 -3.14
N ASP A 101 -11.38 -32.78 -3.04
CA ASP A 101 -12.64 -32.63 -2.28
C ASP A 101 -12.45 -32.85 -0.78
N LEU A 102 -11.76 -31.91 -0.12
CA LEU A 102 -11.49 -31.92 1.32
C LEU A 102 -11.70 -30.54 1.96
N SER A 103 -12.74 -29.81 1.53
CA SER A 103 -12.95 -28.39 1.84
C SER A 103 -12.82 -28.02 3.34
N LYS A 104 -13.47 -28.77 4.24
CA LYS A 104 -13.39 -28.55 5.71
C LYS A 104 -11.99 -28.79 6.25
N PHE A 105 -11.35 -29.88 5.83
CA PHE A 105 -10.03 -30.27 6.29
C PHE A 105 -8.96 -29.26 5.82
N LYS A 106 -8.98 -28.90 4.53
CA LYS A 106 -8.12 -27.86 3.95
C LYS A 106 -8.25 -26.54 4.69
N LYS A 107 -9.48 -26.10 4.96
CA LYS A 107 -9.73 -24.88 5.74
C LYS A 107 -9.12 -24.96 7.14
N ASN A 108 -9.21 -26.11 7.79
CA ASN A 108 -8.58 -26.32 9.11
C ASN A 108 -7.05 -26.21 9.03
N CYS A 109 -6.41 -26.86 8.05
CA CYS A 109 -4.96 -26.75 7.83
C CYS A 109 -4.53 -25.28 7.66
N VAL A 110 -5.24 -24.51 6.83
CA VAL A 110 -4.96 -23.09 6.61
C VAL A 110 -5.08 -22.30 7.92
N LEU A 111 -6.17 -22.46 8.65
CA LEU A 111 -6.39 -21.74 9.91
C LEU A 111 -5.35 -22.11 10.98
N MET A 112 -4.96 -23.39 11.06
CA MET A 112 -3.89 -23.84 11.96
C MET A 112 -2.54 -23.21 11.58
N ALA A 113 -2.20 -23.17 10.30
CA ALA A 113 -0.96 -22.56 9.82
C ALA A 113 -0.90 -21.06 10.17
N PHE A 114 -1.97 -20.32 9.88
CA PHE A 114 -2.08 -18.90 10.22
C PHE A 114 -1.98 -18.64 11.73
N THR A 115 -2.71 -19.43 12.53
CA THR A 115 -2.71 -19.27 13.99
C THR A 115 -1.33 -19.56 14.58
N ALA A 116 -0.67 -20.62 14.12
CA ALA A 116 0.67 -20.97 14.58
C ALA A 116 1.70 -19.88 14.19
N ALA A 117 1.69 -19.41 12.95
CA ALA A 117 2.56 -18.33 12.47
C ALA A 117 2.33 -17.02 13.24
N TYR A 118 1.07 -16.72 13.57
CA TYR A 118 0.70 -15.56 14.38
C TYR A 118 1.30 -15.63 15.78
N HIS A 119 1.21 -16.77 16.46
CA HIS A 119 1.78 -16.97 17.80
C HIS A 119 3.31 -16.92 17.79
N LYS A 120 3.94 -17.27 16.67
CA LYS A 120 5.39 -17.18 16.48
C LYS A 120 5.88 -15.83 15.95
N ASN A 121 4.99 -14.86 15.74
CA ASN A 121 5.32 -13.53 15.19
C ASN A 121 5.98 -13.56 13.79
N HIS A 122 5.66 -14.55 12.97
CA HIS A 122 6.23 -14.70 11.62
C HIS A 122 5.22 -14.43 10.49
N LEU A 123 4.07 -13.85 10.83
CA LEU A 123 3.06 -13.50 9.84
C LEU A 123 3.36 -12.16 9.18
N ASN A 124 3.42 -12.14 7.85
CA ASN A 124 3.66 -10.91 7.08
C ASN A 124 2.36 -10.21 6.66
N GLU A 125 2.48 -9.03 6.06
CA GLU A 125 1.36 -8.19 5.61
C GLU A 125 0.40 -8.94 4.67
N LYS A 126 0.93 -9.58 3.62
CA LYS A 126 0.16 -10.38 2.65
C LYS A 126 -0.68 -11.44 3.36
N HIS A 127 -0.09 -12.15 4.30
CA HIS A 127 -0.75 -13.23 5.03
C HIS A 127 -1.84 -12.73 5.98
N TYR A 128 -1.64 -11.60 6.66
CA TYR A 128 -2.72 -10.98 7.45
C TYR A 128 -3.93 -10.62 6.57
N LEU A 129 -3.69 -10.05 5.39
CA LEU A 129 -4.76 -9.69 4.46
C LEU A 129 -5.53 -10.92 3.96
N ILE A 130 -4.83 -11.99 3.56
CA ILE A 130 -5.47 -13.23 3.11
C ILE A 130 -6.27 -13.86 4.26
N TRP A 131 -5.71 -13.93 5.45
CA TRP A 131 -6.40 -14.53 6.60
C TRP A 131 -7.65 -13.74 6.99
N ALA A 132 -7.63 -12.41 6.82
CA ALA A 132 -8.79 -11.55 7.04
C ALA A 132 -9.90 -11.85 6.02
N GLU A 133 -9.56 -12.03 4.74
CA GLU A 133 -10.54 -12.37 3.69
C GLU A 133 -11.18 -13.76 3.88
N LEU A 134 -10.49 -14.69 4.54
CA LEU A 134 -11.06 -16.00 4.86
C LEU A 134 -12.14 -15.95 5.96
N GLN A 135 -12.27 -14.82 6.66
CA GLN A 135 -13.31 -14.63 7.67
C GLN A 135 -14.62 -14.15 7.01
N LYS A 136 -15.70 -14.89 7.28
CA LYS A 136 -17.06 -14.51 6.85
C LYS A 136 -17.66 -13.39 7.70
N ASP A 137 -17.24 -13.31 8.96
CA ASP A 137 -17.71 -12.32 9.92
C ASP A 137 -16.81 -11.08 9.84
N GLU A 138 -17.42 -9.94 9.51
CA GLU A 138 -16.71 -8.67 9.35
C GLU A 138 -16.06 -8.21 10.65
N GLU A 139 -16.64 -8.47 11.83
CA GLU A 139 -16.01 -8.05 13.08
C GLU A 139 -14.77 -8.91 13.41
N ARG A 140 -14.81 -10.21 13.10
CA ARG A 140 -13.61 -11.08 13.19
C ARG A 140 -12.53 -10.65 12.21
N LYS A 141 -12.92 -10.27 10.98
CA LYS A 141 -12.00 -9.71 9.97
C LYS A 141 -11.30 -8.47 10.53
N LEU A 142 -12.06 -7.55 11.13
CA LEU A 142 -11.56 -6.31 11.71
C LEU A 142 -10.66 -6.55 12.93
N GLN A 143 -11.02 -7.48 13.81
CA GLN A 143 -10.16 -7.88 14.93
C GLN A 143 -8.81 -8.42 14.45
N LEU A 144 -8.80 -9.20 13.37
CA LEU A 144 -7.57 -9.73 12.81
C LEU A 144 -6.72 -8.62 12.17
N LEU A 145 -7.34 -7.71 11.41
CA LEU A 145 -6.66 -6.56 10.83
C LEU A 145 -6.05 -5.66 11.90
N ARG A 146 -6.76 -5.42 13.01
CA ARG A 146 -6.22 -4.71 14.19
C ARG A 146 -5.00 -5.39 14.77
N LYS A 147 -5.04 -6.73 14.93
CA LYS A 147 -3.88 -7.51 15.40
C LYS A 147 -2.69 -7.41 14.44
N GLY A 148 -2.94 -7.39 13.13
CA GLY A 148 -1.92 -7.18 12.11
C GLY A 148 -1.31 -5.78 12.19
N ALA A 149 -2.15 -4.74 12.21
CA ALA A 149 -1.71 -3.34 12.29
C ALA A 149 -0.96 -3.03 13.59
N ALA A 150 -1.28 -3.70 14.69
CA ALA A 150 -0.54 -3.56 15.96
C ALA A 150 0.90 -4.10 15.87
N LYS A 151 1.15 -5.14 15.06
CA LYS A 151 2.51 -5.68 14.84
C LYS A 151 3.23 -4.99 13.68
N LEU A 152 2.50 -4.60 12.65
CA LEU A 152 2.99 -4.00 11.42
C LEU A 152 2.41 -2.58 11.28
N HIS A 153 2.83 -1.68 12.17
CA HIS A 153 2.28 -0.32 12.25
C HIS A 153 2.45 0.49 10.95
N SER A 154 3.49 0.20 10.17
CA SER A 154 3.81 0.86 8.90
C SER A 154 3.12 0.27 7.67
N SER A 155 2.26 -0.74 7.83
CA SER A 155 1.59 -1.39 6.70
C SER A 155 0.35 -0.60 6.25
N VAL A 156 0.49 0.23 5.21
CA VAL A 156 -0.62 0.93 4.56
C VAL A 156 -1.75 0.00 4.10
N PRO A 157 -1.48 -1.18 3.50
CA PRO A 157 -2.52 -2.10 3.07
C PRO A 157 -3.43 -2.60 4.20
N LEU A 158 -2.89 -2.92 5.38
CA LEU A 158 -3.71 -3.32 6.53
C LEU A 158 -4.65 -2.19 7.00
N TRP A 159 -4.13 -0.97 7.12
CA TRP A 159 -4.96 0.19 7.49
C TRP A 159 -6.03 0.47 6.43
N THR A 160 -5.64 0.46 5.15
CA THR A 160 -6.56 0.62 4.01
C THR A 160 -7.68 -0.41 4.05
N LYS A 161 -7.34 -1.67 4.32
CA LYS A 161 -8.33 -2.74 4.40
C LYS A 161 -9.27 -2.56 5.59
N MET A 162 -8.74 -2.16 6.74
CA MET A 162 -9.54 -1.92 7.94
C MET A 162 -10.54 -0.76 7.75
N ILE A 163 -10.09 0.35 7.15
CA ILE A 163 -10.93 1.50 6.81
C ILE A 163 -12.02 1.07 5.82
N THR A 164 -11.63 0.45 4.70
CA THR A 164 -12.59 0.04 3.65
C THR A 164 -13.62 -0.97 4.15
N THR A 165 -13.24 -1.91 5.02
CA THR A 165 -14.19 -2.82 5.67
C THR A 165 -15.20 -2.06 6.54
N ARG A 166 -14.77 -1.09 7.36
CA ARG A 166 -15.70 -0.29 8.18
C ARG A 166 -16.64 0.57 7.32
N LEU A 167 -16.12 1.16 6.24
CA LEU A 167 -16.92 1.92 5.28
C LEU A 167 -17.96 1.03 4.58
N ALA A 168 -17.60 -0.20 4.21
CA ALA A 168 -18.52 -1.16 3.61
C ALA A 168 -19.65 -1.59 4.57
N MET A 169 -19.41 -1.54 5.89
CA MET A 169 -20.41 -1.77 6.92
C MET A 169 -21.30 -0.54 7.21
N ASN A 170 -21.19 0.54 6.42
CA ASN A 170 -21.83 1.84 6.67
C ASN A 170 -21.51 2.45 8.04
N ASN A 171 -20.38 2.09 8.64
CA ASN A 171 -19.92 2.66 9.90
C ASN A 171 -18.82 3.70 9.63
N GLU A 172 -19.26 4.86 9.15
CA GLU A 172 -18.38 5.95 8.72
C GLU A 172 -17.58 6.53 9.90
N ASP A 173 -18.19 6.69 11.07
CA ASP A 173 -17.56 7.30 12.23
C ASP A 173 -16.40 6.45 12.74
N ASP A 174 -16.58 5.13 12.81
CA ASP A 174 -15.48 4.23 13.20
C ASP A 174 -14.42 4.11 12.11
N ALA A 175 -14.81 4.20 10.82
CA ALA A 175 -13.83 4.26 9.74
C ALA A 175 -12.94 5.52 9.83
N TRP A 176 -13.54 6.66 10.16
CA TRP A 176 -12.81 7.91 10.37
C TRP A 176 -11.85 7.81 11.56
N ARG A 177 -12.29 7.23 12.69
CA ARG A 177 -11.41 7.00 13.85
C ARG A 177 -10.20 6.13 13.50
N VAL A 178 -10.44 5.02 12.80
CA VAL A 178 -9.35 4.14 12.32
C VAL A 178 -8.40 4.90 11.38
N PHE A 179 -8.96 5.75 10.52
CA PHE A 179 -8.18 6.60 9.64
C PHE A 179 -7.31 7.60 10.43
N GLU A 180 -7.86 8.29 11.44
CA GLU A 180 -7.09 9.20 12.29
C GLU A 180 -5.93 8.48 12.98
N ASP A 181 -6.19 7.31 13.57
CA ASP A 181 -5.16 6.47 14.20
C ASP A 181 -4.05 6.10 13.20
N SER A 182 -4.43 5.76 11.97
CA SER A 182 -3.47 5.43 10.91
C SER A 182 -2.58 6.63 10.54
N VAL A 183 -3.16 7.83 10.41
CA VAL A 183 -2.42 9.06 10.06
C VAL A 183 -1.42 9.43 11.16
N VAL A 184 -1.73 9.13 12.43
CA VAL A 184 -0.78 9.29 13.53
C VAL A 184 0.45 8.38 13.36
N ASN A 185 0.26 7.14 12.91
CA ASN A 185 1.37 6.20 12.67
C ASN A 185 2.23 6.60 11.46
N PHE A 186 1.63 7.28 10.47
CA PHE A 186 2.32 7.71 9.25
C PHE A 186 2.76 9.19 9.27
N ARG A 187 2.90 9.82 10.44
CA ARG A 187 3.31 11.25 10.53
C ARG A 187 4.61 11.57 9.80
N ASN A 188 5.55 10.62 9.76
CA ASN A 188 6.84 10.76 9.09
C ASN A 188 6.86 10.16 7.67
N ASP A 189 5.83 9.42 7.29
CA ASP A 189 5.68 8.85 5.94
C ASP A 189 4.57 9.57 5.19
N LYS A 190 5.00 10.63 4.50
CA LYS A 190 4.13 11.48 3.72
C LYS A 190 3.39 10.73 2.61
N SER A 191 4.04 9.77 1.96
CA SER A 191 3.44 9.01 0.85
C SER A 191 2.33 8.09 1.37
N ALA A 192 2.63 7.36 2.44
CA ALA A 192 1.67 6.50 3.11
C ALA A 192 0.47 7.29 3.64
N SER A 193 0.71 8.38 4.37
CA SER A 193 -0.36 9.23 4.89
C SER A 193 -1.23 9.78 3.76
N LEU A 194 -0.62 10.33 2.71
CA LEU A 194 -1.35 10.87 1.55
C LEU A 194 -2.21 9.82 0.84
N SER A 195 -1.74 8.57 0.75
CA SER A 195 -2.52 7.49 0.14
C SER A 195 -3.83 7.22 0.89
N LEU A 196 -3.80 7.30 2.23
CA LEU A 196 -4.96 7.12 3.10
C LEU A 196 -5.90 8.34 3.04
N TRP A 197 -5.36 9.56 2.96
CA TRP A 197 -6.17 10.75 2.70
C TRP A 197 -6.91 10.67 1.37
N LYS A 198 -6.23 10.21 0.31
CA LYS A 198 -6.84 10.00 -1.01
C LYS A 198 -7.91 8.91 -0.98
N LEU A 199 -7.75 7.87 -0.17
CA LEU A 199 -8.79 6.85 0.05
C LEU A 199 -10.06 7.48 0.62
N MET A 200 -9.95 8.24 1.72
CA MET A 200 -11.10 8.90 2.35
C MET A 200 -11.76 9.91 1.42
N LEU A 201 -10.96 10.69 0.69
CA LEU A 201 -11.46 11.66 -0.27
C LEU A 201 -12.27 10.98 -1.39
N ARG A 202 -11.76 9.88 -1.95
CA ARG A 202 -12.48 9.09 -2.98
C ARG A 202 -13.79 8.54 -2.45
N TYR A 203 -13.79 8.01 -1.22
CA TYR A 203 -15.02 7.53 -0.59
C TYR A 203 -16.07 8.65 -0.50
N TYR A 204 -15.69 9.82 0.02
CA TYR A 204 -16.61 10.95 0.14
C TYR A 204 -17.07 11.49 -1.22
N GLN A 205 -16.21 11.54 -2.22
CA GLN A 205 -16.60 11.95 -3.57
C GLN A 205 -17.67 11.02 -4.18
N CYS A 206 -17.62 9.72 -3.88
CA CYS A 206 -18.55 8.74 -4.43
C CYS A 206 -19.84 8.59 -3.60
N VAL A 207 -19.74 8.66 -2.27
CA VAL A 207 -20.83 8.24 -1.36
C VAL A 207 -21.43 9.41 -0.59
N ARG A 208 -20.63 10.42 -0.24
CA ARG A 208 -21.03 11.57 0.59
C ARG A 208 -20.43 12.89 0.07
N PRO A 209 -20.88 13.39 -1.10
CA PRO A 209 -20.33 14.60 -1.70
C PRO A 209 -20.40 15.84 -0.77
N ASP A 210 -21.35 15.84 0.18
CA ASP A 210 -21.52 16.84 1.23
C ASP A 210 -20.29 16.98 2.13
N LYS A 211 -19.55 15.88 2.37
CA LYS A 211 -18.37 15.85 3.26
C LYS A 211 -17.04 16.10 2.56
N VAL A 212 -17.01 16.28 1.23
CA VAL A 212 -15.76 16.44 0.47
C VAL A 212 -14.99 17.70 0.89
N SER A 213 -15.68 18.84 1.03
CA SER A 213 -15.05 20.10 1.50
C SER A 213 -14.45 19.91 2.90
N TRP A 214 -15.23 19.32 3.81
CA TRP A 214 -14.78 19.04 5.16
C TRP A 214 -13.54 18.13 5.19
N CYS A 215 -13.49 17.08 4.36
CA CYS A 215 -12.34 16.20 4.27
C CYS A 215 -11.08 16.93 3.79
N PHE A 216 -11.19 17.81 2.78
CA PHE A 216 -10.09 18.68 2.37
C PHE A 216 -9.64 19.62 3.49
N GLU A 217 -10.59 20.24 4.19
CA GLU A 217 -10.31 21.14 5.32
C GLU A 217 -9.56 20.42 6.46
N GLN A 218 -9.87 19.16 6.74
CA GLN A 218 -9.08 18.34 7.68
C GLN A 218 -7.69 18.00 7.11
N GLY A 219 -7.62 17.65 5.82
CA GLY A 219 -6.35 17.31 5.16
C GLY A 219 -5.34 18.45 5.16
N ILE A 220 -5.79 19.68 4.91
CA ILE A 220 -4.89 20.85 4.91
C ILE A 220 -4.41 21.26 6.31
N LYS A 221 -5.10 20.85 7.38
CA LYS A 221 -4.65 21.03 8.77
C LYS A 221 -3.53 20.05 9.15
N SER A 222 -3.48 18.90 8.48
CA SER A 222 -2.43 17.91 8.71
C SER A 222 -1.12 18.36 8.07
N SER A 223 -0.11 18.70 8.88
CA SER A 223 1.16 19.25 8.38
C SER A 223 1.91 18.31 7.42
N CYS A 224 1.72 16.99 7.53
CA CYS A 224 2.42 16.02 6.69
C CYS A 224 1.92 16.01 5.23
N VAL A 225 0.63 16.21 5.00
CA VAL A 225 -0.01 16.10 3.67
C VAL A 225 -0.58 17.42 3.15
N SER A 226 -0.60 18.47 3.98
CA SER A 226 -1.13 19.78 3.61
C SER A 226 -0.59 20.32 2.30
N PRO A 227 0.72 20.23 1.98
CA PRO A 227 1.25 20.75 0.72
C PRO A 227 0.63 20.11 -0.53
N GLU A 228 0.24 18.83 -0.46
CA GLU A 228 -0.36 18.05 -1.54
C GLU A 228 -1.88 18.18 -1.56
N MET A 229 -2.50 18.29 -0.39
CA MET A 229 -3.95 18.45 -0.26
C MET A 229 -4.43 19.81 -0.76
N LYS A 230 -3.65 20.87 -0.55
CA LYS A 230 -3.97 22.24 -0.98
C LYS A 230 -4.26 22.40 -2.48
N PRO A 231 -3.37 22.00 -3.42
CA PRO A 231 -3.65 22.11 -4.85
C PRO A 231 -4.85 21.25 -5.26
N MET A 232 -5.02 20.05 -4.68
CA MET A 232 -6.20 19.20 -4.96
C MET A 232 -7.50 19.87 -4.53
N TYR A 233 -7.51 20.53 -3.35
CA TYR A 233 -8.68 21.23 -2.85
C TYR A 233 -9.04 22.45 -3.73
N LEU A 234 -8.03 23.20 -4.16
CA LEU A 234 -8.20 24.32 -5.07
C LEU A 234 -8.80 23.89 -6.41
N GLU A 235 -8.23 22.84 -7.00
CA GLU A 235 -8.69 22.27 -8.27
C GLU A 235 -10.13 21.77 -8.15
N TRP A 236 -10.44 20.95 -7.15
CA TRP A 236 -11.80 20.47 -6.92
C TRP A 236 -12.81 21.60 -6.72
N THR A 237 -12.47 22.61 -5.92
CA THR A 237 -13.35 23.77 -5.67
C THR A 237 -13.58 24.57 -6.95
N THR A 238 -12.54 24.75 -7.76
CA THR A 238 -12.64 25.47 -9.03
C THR A 238 -13.49 24.71 -10.04
N LEU A 239 -13.32 23.39 -10.14
CA LEU A 239 -14.08 22.55 -11.07
C LEU A 239 -15.55 22.42 -10.67
N THR A 240 -15.86 22.40 -9.38
CA THR A 240 -17.24 22.20 -8.89
C THR A 240 -18.00 23.49 -8.63
N ARG A 241 -17.32 24.59 -8.28
CA ARG A 241 -17.93 25.87 -7.88
C ARG A 241 -17.46 27.06 -8.72
N GLY A 242 -16.63 26.82 -9.74
CA GLY A 242 -16.10 27.84 -10.64
C GLY A 242 -14.89 28.60 -10.11
N ILE A 243 -14.23 29.34 -11.02
CA ILE A 243 -12.97 30.06 -10.74
C ILE A 243 -13.09 31.13 -9.65
N LEU A 244 -14.26 31.74 -9.47
CA LEU A 244 -14.45 32.75 -8.42
C LEU A 244 -14.34 32.13 -7.02
N ALA A 245 -14.92 30.95 -6.82
CA ALA A 245 -14.79 30.20 -5.57
C ALA A 245 -13.34 29.73 -5.37
N GLY A 246 -12.69 29.26 -6.44
CA GLY A 246 -11.27 28.89 -6.42
C GLY A 246 -10.36 30.03 -5.97
N ARG A 247 -10.53 31.25 -6.53
CA ARG A 247 -9.79 32.45 -6.13
C ARG A 247 -9.98 32.78 -4.64
N LYS A 248 -11.22 32.71 -4.15
CA LYS A 248 -11.52 32.96 -2.74
C LYS A 248 -10.78 31.95 -1.85
N LEU A 249 -10.93 30.66 -2.13
CA LEU A 249 -10.23 29.61 -1.40
C LEU A 249 -8.71 29.79 -1.44
N TYR A 250 -8.15 30.08 -2.62
CA TYR A 250 -6.72 30.33 -2.78
C TYR A 250 -6.23 31.46 -1.87
N SER A 251 -6.98 32.57 -1.78
CA SER A 251 -6.63 33.68 -0.89
C SER A 251 -6.63 33.28 0.59
N GLU A 252 -7.48 32.32 0.99
CA GLU A 252 -7.57 31.83 2.37
C GLU A 252 -6.42 30.87 2.72
N ILE A 253 -6.01 29.98 1.79
CA ILE A 253 -5.06 28.90 2.08
C ILE A 253 -3.61 29.16 1.61
N SER A 254 -3.38 30.16 0.76
CA SER A 254 -2.07 30.42 0.14
C SER A 254 -0.99 30.85 1.12
N CYS A 255 -1.36 31.53 2.21
CA CYS A 255 -0.42 31.99 3.24
C CYS A 255 -0.37 31.08 4.47
N SER A 256 -1.17 30.00 4.54
CA SER A 256 -1.12 29.07 5.66
C SER A 256 0.11 28.15 5.54
N ARG A 257 0.76 27.83 6.65
CA ARG A 257 1.85 26.84 6.67
C ARG A 257 1.29 25.42 6.77
N PRO A 258 1.98 24.41 6.20
CA PRO A 258 3.16 24.51 5.34
C PRO A 258 2.84 25.12 3.95
N TYR A 259 3.78 25.89 3.40
CA TYR A 259 3.65 26.50 2.08
C TYR A 259 3.74 25.41 0.99
N SER A 260 3.07 25.65 -0.14
CA SER A 260 3.01 24.70 -1.26
C SER A 260 3.27 25.42 -2.57
N ALA A 261 4.41 25.12 -3.21
CA ALA A 261 4.70 25.61 -4.55
C ALA A 261 3.63 25.11 -5.54
N ALA A 262 3.25 23.84 -5.42
CA ALA A 262 2.22 23.21 -6.24
C ALA A 262 0.85 23.91 -6.14
N LEU A 263 0.49 24.47 -4.97
CA LEU A 263 -0.73 25.28 -4.83
C LEU A 263 -0.68 26.53 -5.72
N HIS A 264 0.41 27.29 -5.66
CA HIS A 264 0.55 28.51 -6.45
C HIS A 264 0.61 28.20 -7.95
N GLU A 265 1.31 27.15 -8.34
CA GLU A 265 1.38 26.67 -9.72
C GLU A 265 0.00 26.23 -10.23
N LYS A 266 -0.76 25.47 -9.42
CA LYS A 266 -2.12 25.06 -9.77
C LYS A 266 -3.05 26.26 -9.94
N MET A 267 -2.92 27.31 -9.11
CA MET A 267 -3.69 28.53 -9.29
C MET A 267 -3.36 29.24 -10.61
N ILE A 268 -2.07 29.31 -10.98
CA ILE A 268 -1.64 29.88 -12.26
C ILE A 268 -2.21 29.08 -13.43
N GLU A 269 -2.15 27.75 -13.34
CA GLU A 269 -2.70 26.84 -14.35
C GLU A 269 -4.22 27.07 -14.56
N LEU A 270 -4.99 27.07 -13.46
CA LEU A 270 -6.45 27.25 -13.50
C LEU A 270 -6.87 28.61 -14.06
N GLU A 271 -6.10 29.66 -13.81
CA GLU A 271 -6.31 30.99 -14.40
C GLU A 271 -5.99 31.02 -15.89
N ASN A 272 -4.94 30.33 -16.33
CA ASN A 272 -4.56 30.28 -17.74
C ASN A 272 -5.61 29.55 -18.61
N TYR A 273 -6.41 28.64 -18.03
CA TYR A 273 -7.54 28.03 -18.72
C TYR A 273 -8.76 28.95 -18.87
N GLN A 274 -8.80 30.10 -18.19
CA GLN A 274 -9.94 31.00 -18.30
C GLN A 274 -9.91 31.77 -19.62
N VAL A 275 -11.07 31.91 -20.26
CA VAL A 275 -11.23 32.76 -21.47
C VAL A 275 -10.77 34.20 -21.19
N LYS A 276 -11.08 34.70 -19.98
CA LYS A 276 -10.62 36.01 -19.50
C LYS A 276 -9.67 35.84 -18.34
N LEU A 277 -8.39 36.06 -18.61
CA LEU A 277 -7.33 36.01 -17.61
C LEU A 277 -7.54 37.07 -16.53
N ASN A 278 -7.44 36.67 -15.27
CA ASN A 278 -7.36 37.61 -14.17
C ASN A 278 -5.89 37.91 -13.84
N ILE A 279 -5.35 38.94 -14.48
CA ILE A 279 -3.96 39.38 -14.31
C ILE A 279 -3.63 39.67 -12.84
N LYS A 280 -4.59 40.18 -12.05
CA LYS A 280 -4.36 40.46 -10.62
C LYS A 280 -4.12 39.17 -9.84
N SER A 281 -4.95 38.16 -10.09
CA SER A 281 -4.82 36.83 -9.48
C SER A 281 -3.50 36.16 -9.87
N LEU A 282 -3.17 36.15 -11.17
CA LEU A 282 -1.91 35.60 -11.69
C LEU A 282 -0.68 36.28 -11.06
N ARG A 283 -0.69 37.62 -10.97
CA ARG A 283 0.38 38.37 -10.30
C ARG A 283 0.49 38.01 -8.83
N GLN A 284 -0.63 37.86 -8.12
CA GLN A 284 -0.63 37.44 -6.72
C GLN A 284 -0.01 36.05 -6.56
N ALA A 285 -0.37 35.10 -7.43
CA ALA A 285 0.17 33.75 -7.38
C ALA A 285 1.68 33.70 -7.62
N HIS A 286 2.17 34.41 -8.65
CA HIS A 286 3.61 34.52 -8.90
C HIS A 286 4.37 35.25 -7.78
N ALA A 287 3.76 36.30 -7.20
CA ALA A 287 4.37 37.04 -6.09
C ALA A 287 4.53 36.17 -4.84
N LEU A 288 3.50 35.42 -4.46
CA LEU A 288 3.57 34.50 -3.31
C LEU A 288 4.51 33.33 -3.57
N LEU A 289 4.52 32.78 -4.79
CA LEU A 289 5.45 31.71 -5.15
C LEU A 289 6.91 32.15 -5.04
N THR A 290 7.25 33.35 -5.53
CA THR A 290 8.61 33.91 -5.38
C THR A 290 8.94 34.30 -3.94
N GLU A 291 7.97 34.77 -3.17
CA GLU A 291 8.18 35.10 -1.76
C GLU A 291 8.48 33.85 -0.92
N HIS A 292 7.77 32.75 -1.15
CA HIS A 292 7.93 31.53 -0.37
C HIS A 292 9.10 30.65 -0.83
N PHE A 293 9.44 30.65 -2.12
CA PHE A 293 10.40 29.70 -2.71
C PHE A 293 11.54 30.36 -3.50
N GLY A 294 11.46 31.67 -3.74
CA GLY A 294 12.38 32.37 -4.62
C GLY A 294 13.81 32.52 -4.08
N THR A 295 14.07 32.30 -2.79
CA THR A 295 15.45 32.29 -2.28
C THR A 295 16.22 31.08 -2.77
N ASN A 296 15.54 29.96 -3.00
CA ASN A 296 16.17 28.66 -3.30
C ASN A 296 15.92 28.20 -4.74
N ASP A 297 15.01 28.86 -5.47
CA ASP A 297 14.62 28.44 -6.82
C ASP A 297 14.55 29.64 -7.79
N VAL A 298 15.59 29.76 -8.61
CA VAL A 298 15.69 30.78 -9.68
C VAL A 298 14.61 30.58 -10.75
N ALA A 299 14.17 29.34 -11.00
CA ALA A 299 13.18 29.04 -12.03
C ALA A 299 11.83 29.69 -11.72
N VAL A 300 11.50 29.85 -10.43
CA VAL A 300 10.30 30.56 -9.98
C VAL A 300 10.30 32.03 -10.43
N TRP A 301 11.45 32.71 -10.33
CA TRP A 301 11.60 34.09 -10.81
C TRP A 301 11.48 34.17 -12.33
N MET A 302 12.10 33.24 -13.04
CA MET A 302 12.02 33.17 -14.50
C MET A 302 10.59 32.94 -14.99
N LYS A 303 9.80 32.10 -14.31
CA LYS A 303 8.37 31.91 -14.57
C LYS A 303 7.61 33.24 -14.47
N TRP A 304 7.85 34.04 -13.43
CA TRP A 304 7.17 35.34 -13.28
C TRP A 304 7.61 36.37 -14.34
N ILE A 305 8.90 36.44 -14.66
CA ILE A 305 9.42 37.32 -15.71
C ILE A 305 8.80 36.98 -17.07
N ASN A 306 8.73 35.69 -17.41
CA ASN A 306 8.12 35.23 -18.65
C ASN A 306 6.63 35.58 -18.72
N PHE A 307 5.91 35.45 -17.61
CA PHE A 307 4.51 35.88 -17.52
C PHE A 307 4.36 37.38 -17.82
N GLU A 308 5.13 38.27 -17.19
CA GLU A 308 5.01 39.72 -17.43
C GLU A 308 5.49 40.14 -18.83
N ASN A 309 6.46 39.43 -19.42
CA ASN A 309 6.89 39.70 -20.78
C ASN A 309 5.85 39.28 -21.82
N ASN A 310 5.27 38.08 -21.68
CA ASN A 310 4.46 37.47 -22.72
C ASN A 310 2.98 37.82 -22.60
N VAL A 311 2.45 37.89 -21.38
CA VAL A 311 1.01 38.09 -21.13
C VAL A 311 0.68 39.57 -20.96
N THR A 312 1.39 40.28 -20.09
CA THR A 312 1.09 41.69 -19.77
C THR A 312 1.93 42.68 -20.58
N LYS A 313 3.01 42.21 -21.21
CA LYS A 313 4.02 43.00 -21.96
C LYS A 313 4.58 44.18 -21.14
N SER A 314 4.65 44.04 -19.82
CA SER A 314 5.01 45.13 -18.91
C SER A 314 6.51 45.17 -18.62
N ARG A 315 7.28 45.92 -19.42
CA ARG A 315 8.74 46.11 -19.21
C ARG A 315 9.08 46.65 -17.81
N LYS A 316 8.26 47.55 -17.28
CA LYS A 316 8.44 48.14 -15.94
C LYS A 316 8.38 47.07 -14.83
N ASN A 317 7.40 46.16 -14.91
CA ASN A 317 7.28 45.09 -13.92
C ASN A 317 8.44 44.09 -14.04
N VAL A 318 8.86 43.78 -15.26
CA VAL A 318 9.98 42.87 -15.52
C VAL A 318 11.27 43.38 -14.87
N LEU A 319 11.60 44.67 -15.05
CA LEU A 319 12.77 45.28 -14.39
C LEU A 319 12.66 45.17 -12.86
N ARG A 320 11.50 45.53 -12.29
CA ARG A 320 11.27 45.44 -10.85
C ARG A 320 11.42 44.01 -10.31
N ILE A 321 10.95 43.01 -11.06
CA ILE A 321 11.08 41.59 -10.66
C ILE A 321 12.54 41.15 -10.72
N LYS A 322 13.29 41.53 -11.77
CA LYS A 322 14.72 41.25 -11.88
C LYS A 322 15.51 41.84 -10.72
N ASP A 323 15.26 43.11 -10.37
CA ASP A 323 15.93 43.77 -9.25
C ASP A 323 15.63 43.07 -7.92
N ARG A 324 14.39 42.59 -7.73
CA ARG A 324 14.02 41.81 -6.54
C ARG A 324 14.72 40.45 -6.51
N ALA A 325 14.76 39.75 -7.65
CA ALA A 325 15.44 38.46 -7.76
C ALA A 325 16.93 38.57 -7.41
N MET A 326 17.63 39.58 -7.96
CA MET A 326 19.06 39.83 -7.67
C MET A 326 19.35 40.10 -6.19
N LYS A 327 18.40 40.68 -5.46
CA LYS A 327 18.53 40.92 -4.01
C LYS A 327 18.24 39.68 -3.17
N CYS A 328 17.40 38.76 -3.66
CA CYS A 328 16.98 37.58 -2.91
C CYS A 328 17.85 36.33 -3.16
N LEU A 329 18.55 36.27 -4.29
CA LEU A 329 19.35 35.11 -4.74
C LEU A 329 20.85 35.20 -4.32
N GLN A 330 21.14 35.75 -3.14
CA GLN A 330 22.52 35.91 -2.65
C GLN A 330 23.16 34.60 -2.22
#